data_AF-A0A7T2LMS0-F1
#
_entry.id   AF-A0A7T2LMS0-F1
#
_cell.length_a   1.000
_cell.length_b   1.000
_cell.length_c   1.000
_cell.angle_alpha   90.00
_cell.angle_beta   90.00
_cell.angle_gamma   90.00
#
_symmetry.space_group_name_H-M   'P 1'
#
loop_
_entity.id
_entity.type
_entity.pdbx_description
1 polymer ?
#
loop_
_entity_poly.entity_id
_entity_poly.type
_entity_poly.pdbx_seq_one_letter_code
_entity_poly.pdbx_strand_id
1 'polypeptide(L)'
;MENDVNLAHRARLFCLAMMMLFFAVAAGKLVAGFLPLADPALSTLKVYCRIDMCWPETDPMRLLPPRSLQAGSLPEAQLVRLPEVIRTPRARNLMFAAEFVRSLPGIFLFVSLALASRAIAAGAGFSAIMGWLRRAAISAFVLVLAQQIANTLRATALSPVLLGREGLSVWLSGGAFLEGILLTGAAWMSVWALEKARRAEIELAEIV
;
A
#
# COMPACT_ATOMS: atom_id res chain seq x y z
N MET A 1 19.64 23.74 28.53
CA MET A 1 18.89 24.84 27.90
C MET A 1 19.20 24.97 26.40
N GLU A 2 20.43 25.27 25.98
CA GLU A 2 20.72 25.40 24.52
C GLU A 2 20.68 24.06 23.74
N ASN A 3 21.05 22.95 24.38
CA ASN A 3 20.92 21.61 23.79
C ASN A 3 19.46 21.15 23.64
N ASP A 4 18.56 21.58 24.52
CA ASP A 4 17.15 21.14 24.53
C ASP A 4 16.35 21.81 23.40
N VAL A 5 16.63 23.10 23.15
CA VAL A 5 16.00 23.87 22.06
C VAL A 5 16.40 23.31 20.69
N ASN A 6 17.67 22.93 20.53
CA ASN A 6 18.17 22.31 19.30
C ASN A 6 17.54 20.93 19.04
N LEU A 7 17.32 20.12 20.08
CA LEU A 7 16.69 18.81 19.95
C LEU A 7 15.21 18.94 19.54
N ALA A 8 14.46 19.84 20.20
CA ALA A 8 13.05 20.09 19.90
C ALA A 8 12.83 20.62 18.47
N HIS A 9 13.72 21.52 18.01
CA HIS A 9 13.65 22.05 16.64
C HIS A 9 13.92 20.97 15.58
N ARG A 10 14.95 20.13 15.79
CA ARG A 10 15.27 19.00 14.90
C ARG A 10 14.14 17.97 14.84
N ALA A 11 13.54 17.62 15.97
CA ALA A 11 12.41 16.70 16.03
C ALA A 11 11.19 17.23 15.25
N ARG A 12 10.91 18.54 15.34
CA ARG A 12 9.82 19.18 14.59
C ARG A 12 10.08 19.16 13.08
N LEU A 13 11.29 19.51 12.64
CA LEU A 13 11.70 19.43 11.24
C LEU A 13 11.58 18.01 10.69
N PHE A 14 12.03 17.01 11.45
CA PHE A 14 11.90 15.60 11.07
C PHE A 14 10.43 15.19 10.89
N CYS A 15 9.54 15.57 11.83
CA CYS A 15 8.12 15.25 11.73
C CYS A 15 7.44 15.92 10.50
N LEU A 16 7.83 17.15 10.18
CA LEU A 16 7.35 17.85 8.98
C LEU A 16 7.87 17.20 7.69
N ALA A 17 9.13 16.79 7.65
CA ALA A 17 9.68 16.05 6.51
C ALA A 17 8.95 14.71 6.31
N MET A 18 8.70 13.96 7.39
CA MET A 18 7.91 12.72 7.33
C MET A 18 6.48 12.97 6.89
N MET A 19 5.83 14.05 7.35
CA MET A 19 4.50 14.46 6.87
C MET A 19 4.48 14.64 5.35
N MET A 20 5.43 15.42 4.82
CA MET A 20 5.54 15.68 3.38
C MET A 20 5.77 14.41 2.58
N LEU A 21 6.66 13.53 3.08
CA LEU A 21 6.93 12.24 2.47
C LEU A 21 5.67 11.36 2.41
N PHE A 22 4.92 11.23 3.51
CA PHE A 22 3.70 10.44 3.54
C PHE A 22 2.61 11.01 2.61
N PHE A 23 2.45 12.33 2.55
CA PHE A 23 1.54 12.93 1.57
C PHE A 23 1.99 12.72 0.13
N ALA A 24 3.28 12.81 -0.17
CA ALA A 24 3.82 12.53 -1.49
C ALA A 24 3.55 11.08 -1.92
N VAL A 25 3.72 10.11 -1.01
CA VAL A 25 3.40 8.70 -1.28
C VAL A 25 1.89 8.50 -1.47
N ALA A 26 1.04 9.17 -0.67
CA ALA A 26 -0.41 9.12 -0.84
C ALA A 26 -0.85 9.67 -2.19
N ALA A 27 -0.30 10.81 -2.61
CA ALA A 27 -0.55 11.40 -3.93
C ALA A 27 -0.08 10.47 -5.06
N GLY A 28 1.12 9.88 -4.92
CA GLY A 28 1.62 8.90 -5.88
C GLY A 28 0.71 7.67 -6.01
N LYS A 29 0.18 7.15 -4.90
CA LYS A 29 -0.80 6.05 -4.92
C LYS A 29 -2.12 6.44 -5.59
N LEU A 30 -2.57 7.68 -5.39
CA LEU A 30 -3.77 8.19 -6.04
C LEU A 30 -3.57 8.21 -7.55
N VAL A 31 -2.47 8.81 -8.03
CA VAL A 31 -2.12 8.82 -9.47
C VAL A 31 -2.03 7.40 -10.02
N ALA A 32 -1.32 6.51 -9.32
CA ALA A 32 -1.17 5.11 -9.73
C ALA A 32 -2.52 4.36 -9.84
N GLY A 33 -3.49 4.69 -8.99
CA GLY A 33 -4.85 4.15 -9.03
C GLY A 33 -5.61 4.45 -10.32
N PHE A 34 -5.36 5.60 -10.95
CA PHE A 34 -6.04 6.02 -12.18
C PHE A 34 -5.29 5.62 -13.46
N LEU A 35 -4.01 5.23 -13.39
CA LEU A 35 -3.24 4.80 -14.55
C LEU A 35 -3.90 3.68 -15.38
N PRO A 36 -4.52 2.64 -14.80
CA PRO A 36 -5.16 1.57 -15.57
C PRO A 36 -6.33 2.06 -16.43
N LEU A 37 -6.92 3.22 -16.09
CA LEU A 37 -7.92 3.84 -16.94
C LEU A 37 -7.30 4.45 -18.19
N ALA A 38 -6.08 4.96 -18.20
CA ALA A 38 -5.49 5.45 -19.45
C ALA A 38 -5.03 4.27 -20.32
N ASP A 39 -4.20 3.40 -19.74
CA ASP A 39 -3.73 2.17 -20.36
C ASP A 39 -3.45 1.13 -19.25
N PRO A 40 -4.08 -0.06 -19.29
CA PRO A 40 -3.84 -1.10 -18.30
C PRO A 40 -2.38 -1.56 -18.22
N ALA A 41 -1.59 -1.41 -19.29
CA ALA A 41 -0.15 -1.70 -19.26
C ALA A 41 0.63 -0.76 -18.32
N LEU A 42 0.17 0.48 -18.12
CA LEU A 42 0.80 1.46 -17.22
C LEU A 42 0.74 1.03 -15.75
N SER A 43 -0.14 0.10 -15.38
CA SER A 43 -0.15 -0.49 -14.03
C SER A 43 1.12 -1.29 -13.71
N THR A 44 1.92 -1.63 -14.73
CA THR A 44 3.22 -2.33 -14.61
C THR A 44 4.43 -1.45 -14.85
N LEU A 45 4.23 -0.13 -14.98
CA LEU A 45 5.30 0.82 -15.24
C LEU A 45 6.42 0.66 -14.21
N LYS A 46 7.62 0.34 -14.67
CA LYS A 46 8.85 0.41 -13.89
C LYS A 46 9.83 1.35 -14.56
N VAL A 47 10.59 2.06 -13.75
CA VAL A 47 11.71 2.86 -14.22
C VAL A 47 12.96 2.00 -14.03
N TYR A 48 13.56 1.58 -15.14
CA TYR A 48 14.87 0.93 -15.11
C TYR A 48 15.92 2.00 -15.21
N CYS A 49 16.76 2.09 -14.19
CA CYS A 49 17.92 2.97 -14.19
C CYS A 49 19.17 2.12 -14.38
N ARG A 50 19.87 2.34 -15.49
CA ARG A 50 21.28 1.97 -15.65
C ARG A 50 22.12 3.21 -15.34
N ILE A 51 23.40 3.01 -15.02
CA ILE A 51 24.35 3.98 -14.44
C ILE A 51 24.18 5.43 -14.96
N ASP A 52 23.87 5.63 -16.24
CA ASP A 52 23.77 6.96 -16.84
C ASP A 52 22.36 7.34 -17.34
N MET A 53 21.39 6.42 -17.33
CA MET A 53 20.07 6.65 -17.95
C MET A 53 18.95 5.87 -17.24
N CYS A 54 17.83 6.54 -17.02
CA CYS A 54 16.58 5.92 -16.57
C CYS A 54 15.56 5.94 -17.71
N TRP A 55 15.01 4.79 -18.07
CA TRP A 55 13.91 4.70 -19.02
C TRP A 55 12.68 4.04 -18.38
N PRO A 56 11.47 4.54 -18.67
CA PRO A 56 10.24 3.87 -18.30
C PRO A 56 10.03 2.66 -19.20
N GLU A 57 9.74 1.51 -18.61
CA GLU A 57 9.36 0.30 -19.32
C GLU A 57 8.10 -0.28 -18.68
N THR A 58 7.16 -0.70 -19.53
CA THR A 58 5.98 -1.45 -19.08
C THR A 58 6.21 -2.90 -19.43
N ASP A 59 6.06 -3.77 -18.45
CA ASP A 59 6.24 -5.21 -18.64
C ASP A 59 4.88 -5.88 -18.39
N PRO A 60 4.09 -6.12 -19.45
CA PRO A 60 2.76 -6.71 -19.33
C PRO A 60 2.82 -8.12 -18.73
N MET A 61 3.97 -8.80 -18.77
CA MET A 61 4.17 -10.08 -18.10
C MET A 61 4.03 -9.98 -16.59
N ARG A 62 4.29 -8.81 -15.99
CA ARG A 62 4.10 -8.59 -14.55
C ARG A 62 2.65 -8.44 -14.12
N LEU A 63 1.71 -8.37 -15.06
CA LEU A 63 0.29 -8.53 -14.75
C LEU A 63 -0.01 -9.98 -14.33
N LEU A 64 0.78 -10.94 -14.84
CA LEU A 64 0.60 -12.36 -14.52
C LEU A 64 1.04 -12.65 -13.09
N PRO A 65 0.32 -13.53 -12.37
CA PRO A 65 0.74 -13.99 -11.06
C PRO A 65 2.16 -14.59 -11.07
N PRO A 66 2.94 -14.44 -9.99
CA PRO A 66 4.31 -14.95 -9.92
C PRO A 66 4.40 -16.47 -10.11
N ARG A 67 3.40 -17.26 -9.68
CA ARG A 67 3.41 -18.72 -9.91
C ARG A 67 3.30 -19.11 -11.39
N SER A 68 2.56 -18.34 -12.19
CA SER A 68 2.43 -18.62 -13.63
C SER A 68 3.71 -18.25 -14.41
N LEU A 69 4.50 -17.30 -13.91
CA LEU A 69 5.82 -16.98 -14.46
C LEU A 69 6.89 -18.00 -14.03
N GLN A 70 6.81 -18.49 -12.79
CA GLN A 70 7.77 -19.47 -12.25
C GLN A 70 7.59 -20.88 -12.82
N ALA A 71 6.39 -21.25 -13.26
CA ALA A 71 6.11 -22.58 -13.79
C ALA A 71 6.43 -22.75 -15.28
N GLY A 72 6.81 -21.70 -16.00
CA GLY A 72 6.99 -21.75 -17.47
C GLY A 72 5.76 -22.27 -18.23
N SER A 73 4.59 -22.26 -17.59
CA SER A 73 3.46 -23.12 -17.93
C SER A 73 2.43 -22.46 -18.85
N LEU A 74 2.69 -21.22 -19.28
CA LEU A 74 1.83 -20.50 -20.22
C LEU A 74 2.34 -20.74 -21.65
N PRO A 75 1.56 -21.40 -22.52
CA PRO A 75 1.87 -21.55 -23.92
C PRO A 75 2.19 -20.19 -24.57
N GLU A 76 3.20 -20.15 -25.43
CA GLU A 76 3.63 -18.93 -26.14
C GLU A 76 2.47 -18.26 -26.91
N ALA A 77 1.55 -19.06 -27.45
CA ALA A 77 0.33 -18.59 -28.09
C ALA A 77 -0.63 -17.80 -27.16
N GLN A 78 -0.63 -18.08 -25.86
CA GLN A 78 -1.43 -17.34 -24.87
C GLN A 78 -0.75 -16.02 -24.47
N LEU A 79 0.58 -16.00 -24.45
CA LEU A 79 1.38 -14.79 -24.19
C LEU A 79 1.22 -13.75 -25.30
N VAL A 80 1.13 -14.20 -26.56
CA VAL A 80 0.87 -13.31 -27.71
C VAL A 80 -0.50 -12.63 -27.63
N ARG A 81 -1.50 -13.27 -27.02
CA ARG A 81 -2.87 -12.72 -26.87
C ARG A 81 -3.05 -11.78 -25.68
N LEU A 82 -2.09 -11.76 -24.74
CA LEU A 82 -2.12 -10.92 -23.55
C LEU A 82 -2.39 -9.43 -23.85
N PRO A 83 -1.70 -8.76 -24.78
CA PRO A 83 -1.94 -7.34 -25.09
C PRO A 83 -3.36 -7.05 -25.62
N GLU A 84 -3.99 -8.00 -26.30
CA GLU A 84 -5.37 -7.84 -26.79
C GLU A 84 -6.37 -7.99 -25.64
N VAL A 85 -6.18 -9.00 -24.79
CA VAL A 85 -7.08 -9.28 -23.67
C VAL A 85 -7.06 -8.14 -22.65
N ILE A 86 -5.89 -7.58 -22.32
CA ILE A 86 -5.78 -6.50 -21.34
C ILE A 86 -6.46 -5.20 -21.82
N ARG A 87 -6.57 -4.99 -23.14
CA ARG A 87 -7.22 -3.81 -23.73
C ARG A 87 -8.74 -3.91 -23.74
N THR A 88 -9.31 -5.07 -23.45
CA THR A 88 -10.78 -5.22 -23.37
C THR A 88 -11.35 -4.33 -22.25
N PRO A 89 -12.55 -3.75 -22.43
CA PRO A 89 -13.15 -2.85 -21.43
C PRO A 89 -13.39 -3.56 -20.10
N ARG A 90 -13.71 -4.87 -20.14
CA ARG A 90 -13.86 -5.70 -18.94
C ARG A 90 -12.54 -5.85 -18.18
N ALA A 91 -11.45 -6.18 -18.87
CA ALA A 91 -10.14 -6.30 -18.23
C ALA A 91 -9.67 -4.95 -17.68
N ARG A 92 -9.87 -3.85 -18.43
CA ARG A 92 -9.55 -2.49 -17.98
C ARG A 92 -10.31 -2.10 -16.70
N ASN A 93 -11.61 -2.36 -16.65
CA ASN A 93 -12.43 -2.08 -15.46
C ASN A 93 -12.01 -2.92 -14.26
N LEU A 94 -11.72 -4.22 -14.46
CA LEU A 94 -11.26 -5.10 -13.38
C LEU A 94 -9.86 -4.73 -12.88
N MET A 95 -8.94 -4.35 -13.78
CA MET A 95 -7.61 -3.86 -13.42
C MET A 95 -7.67 -2.52 -12.67
N PHE A 96 -8.54 -1.61 -13.11
CA PHE A 96 -8.82 -0.37 -12.38
C PHE A 96 -9.39 -0.66 -10.99
N ALA A 97 -10.42 -1.52 -10.89
CA ALA A 97 -11.00 -1.90 -9.62
C ALA A 97 -9.96 -2.54 -8.68
N ALA A 98 -9.10 -3.43 -9.21
CA ALA A 98 -8.02 -4.04 -8.44
C ALA A 98 -7.05 -2.99 -7.89
N GLU A 99 -6.63 -2.03 -8.72
CA GLU A 99 -5.68 -1.01 -8.29
C GLU A 99 -6.31 -0.01 -7.32
N PHE A 100 -7.59 0.32 -7.52
CA PHE A 100 -8.34 1.22 -6.64
C PHE A 100 -8.57 0.60 -5.27
N VAL A 101 -9.03 -0.67 -5.22
CA VAL A 101 -9.20 -1.44 -3.97
C VAL A 101 -7.88 -1.54 -3.21
N ARG A 102 -6.76 -1.75 -3.91
CA ARG A 102 -5.43 -1.78 -3.28
C ARG A 102 -4.95 -0.40 -2.81
N SER A 103 -5.22 0.65 -3.58
CA SER A 103 -4.64 1.97 -3.34
C SER A 103 -5.38 2.74 -2.25
N LEU A 104 -6.71 2.62 -2.17
CA LEU A 104 -7.54 3.34 -1.20
C LEU A 104 -7.09 3.15 0.27
N PRO A 105 -6.94 1.92 0.79
CA PRO A 105 -6.47 1.72 2.17
C PRO A 105 -5.06 2.28 2.37
N GLY A 106 -4.20 2.18 1.36
CA GLY A 106 -2.84 2.73 1.38
C GLY A 106 -2.83 4.25 1.44
N ILE A 107 -3.69 4.92 0.66
CA ILE A 107 -3.85 6.39 0.70
C ILE A 107 -4.28 6.79 2.11
N PHE A 108 -5.31 6.14 2.66
CA PHE A 108 -5.82 6.45 3.99
C PHE A 108 -4.78 6.18 5.10
N LEU A 109 -3.99 5.12 4.97
CA LEU A 109 -2.83 4.83 5.83
C LEU A 109 -1.84 5.99 5.85
N PHE A 110 -1.35 6.40 4.67
CA PHE A 110 -0.33 7.45 4.60
C PHE A 110 -0.87 8.83 4.99
N VAL A 111 -2.12 9.15 4.66
CA VAL A 111 -2.77 10.38 5.14
C VAL A 111 -2.89 10.35 6.67
N SER A 112 -3.28 9.22 7.27
CA SER A 112 -3.37 9.10 8.73
C SER A 112 -2.00 9.27 9.39
N LEU A 113 -0.94 8.69 8.82
CA LEU A 113 0.44 8.87 9.30
C LEU A 113 0.93 10.31 9.15
N ALA A 114 0.60 10.98 8.04
CA ALA A 114 0.94 12.39 7.83
C ALA A 114 0.22 13.30 8.84
N LEU A 115 -1.04 13.00 9.16
CA LEU A 115 -1.80 13.74 10.16
C LEU A 115 -1.29 13.46 11.59
N ALA A 116 -0.86 12.23 11.87
CA ALA A 116 -0.20 11.91 13.14
C ALA A 116 1.13 12.67 13.29
N SER A 117 1.98 12.71 12.26
CA SER A 117 3.26 13.43 12.31
C SER A 117 3.06 14.95 12.39
N ARG A 118 2.05 15.49 11.70
CA ARG A 118 1.63 16.88 11.85
C ARG A 118 1.18 17.18 13.28
N ALA A 119 0.38 16.31 13.89
CA ALA A 119 -0.09 16.47 15.26
C ALA A 119 1.09 16.49 16.24
N ILE A 120 2.09 15.61 16.06
CA ILE A 120 3.33 15.60 16.84
C ILE A 120 4.11 16.92 16.65
N ALA A 121 4.34 17.35 15.40
CA ALA A 121 5.07 18.58 15.08
C ALA A 121 4.40 19.86 15.61
N ALA A 122 3.07 19.82 15.76
CA ALA A 122 2.27 20.91 16.30
C ALA A 122 2.14 20.88 17.84
N GLY A 123 2.69 19.86 18.51
CA GLY A 123 2.54 19.69 19.96
C GLY A 123 1.10 19.37 20.38
N ALA A 124 0.33 18.70 19.52
CA ALA A 124 -1.03 18.29 19.84
C ALA A 124 -1.06 17.27 20.99
N GLY A 125 -2.19 17.21 21.71
CA GLY A 125 -2.37 16.26 22.80
C GLY A 125 -2.23 14.79 22.37
N PHE A 126 -1.79 13.95 23.30
CA PHE A 126 -1.55 12.51 23.09
C PHE A 126 -2.75 11.77 22.46
N SER A 127 -3.98 12.13 22.87
CA SER A 127 -5.21 11.54 22.33
C SER A 127 -5.39 11.78 20.83
N ALA A 128 -5.03 12.98 20.34
CA ALA A 128 -5.12 13.31 18.92
C ALA A 128 -4.09 12.50 18.10
N ILE A 129 -2.86 12.36 18.62
CA ILE A 129 -1.80 11.58 17.97
C ILE A 129 -2.21 10.11 17.90
N MET A 130 -2.66 9.53 19.01
CA MET A 130 -3.10 8.13 19.04
C MET A 130 -4.33 7.87 18.17
N GLY A 131 -5.27 8.81 18.09
CA GLY A 131 -6.43 8.69 17.20
C GLY A 131 -6.03 8.48 15.74
N TRP A 132 -5.00 9.18 15.26
CA TRP A 132 -4.46 9.02 13.91
C TRP A 132 -3.63 7.74 13.74
N LEU A 133 -2.81 7.38 14.73
CA LEU A 133 -2.02 6.13 14.69
C LEU A 133 -2.92 4.90 14.70
N ARG A 134 -4.02 4.91 15.45
CA ARG A 134 -5.03 3.85 15.46
C ARG A 134 -5.68 3.71 14.08
N ARG A 135 -6.08 4.81 13.46
CA ARG A 135 -6.63 4.82 12.09
C ARG A 135 -5.62 4.27 11.07
N ALA A 136 -4.35 4.65 11.21
CA ALA A 136 -3.26 4.12 10.39
C ALA A 136 -3.09 2.60 10.58
N ALA A 137 -3.11 2.10 11.80
CA ALA A 137 -2.95 0.67 12.04
C ALA A 137 -4.15 -0.16 11.52
N ILE A 138 -5.40 0.34 11.64
CA ILE A 138 -6.57 -0.30 11.01
C ILE A 138 -6.42 -0.34 9.48
N SER A 139 -6.03 0.78 8.87
CA SER A 139 -5.91 0.84 7.41
C SER A 139 -4.76 0.00 6.88
N ALA A 140 -3.69 -0.18 7.66
CA ALA A 140 -2.65 -1.14 7.34
C ALA A 140 -3.20 -2.56 7.30
N PHE A 141 -4.03 -2.95 8.28
CA PHE A 141 -4.69 -4.27 8.28
C PHE A 141 -5.64 -4.44 7.08
N VAL A 142 -6.48 -3.44 6.82
CA VAL A 142 -7.39 -3.44 5.66
C VAL A 142 -6.61 -3.50 4.34
N LEU A 143 -5.44 -2.85 4.25
CA LEU A 143 -4.58 -2.90 3.08
C LEU A 143 -4.09 -4.32 2.79
N VAL A 144 -3.74 -5.11 3.81
CA VAL A 144 -3.31 -6.52 3.63
C VAL A 144 -4.44 -7.36 3.03
N LEU A 145 -5.67 -7.19 3.51
CA LEU A 145 -6.85 -7.85 2.94
C LEU A 145 -7.14 -7.38 1.52
N ALA A 146 -7.08 -6.07 1.29
CA ALA A 146 -7.34 -5.47 -0.01
C ALA A 146 -6.33 -5.94 -1.08
N GLN A 147 -5.09 -6.26 -0.71
CA GLN A 147 -4.12 -6.85 -1.63
C GLN A 147 -4.57 -8.23 -2.14
N GLN A 148 -5.17 -9.07 -1.30
CA GLN A 148 -5.66 -10.39 -1.74
C GLN A 148 -6.85 -10.26 -2.69
N ILE A 149 -7.77 -9.33 -2.39
CA ILE A 149 -8.91 -9.00 -3.25
C ILE A 149 -8.41 -8.46 -4.60
N ALA A 150 -7.45 -7.54 -4.59
CA ALA A 150 -6.86 -6.98 -5.80
C ALA A 150 -6.19 -8.07 -6.66
N ASN A 151 -5.44 -9.00 -6.05
CA ASN A 151 -4.83 -10.10 -6.77
C ASN A 151 -5.87 -11.02 -7.42
N THR A 152 -6.98 -11.29 -6.72
CA THR A 152 -8.11 -12.07 -7.24
C THR A 152 -8.79 -11.36 -8.42
N LEU A 153 -8.98 -10.04 -8.33
CA LEU A 153 -9.54 -9.23 -9.42
C LEU A 153 -8.63 -9.22 -10.65
N ARG A 154 -7.31 -9.05 -10.48
CA ARG A 154 -6.33 -9.12 -11.58
C ARG A 154 -6.31 -10.51 -12.22
N ALA A 155 -6.31 -11.57 -11.42
CA ALA A 155 -6.32 -12.94 -11.93
C ALA A 155 -7.62 -13.24 -12.69
N THR A 156 -8.77 -12.72 -12.23
CA THR A 156 -10.04 -12.82 -12.93
C THR A 156 -10.02 -12.05 -14.26
N ALA A 157 -9.44 -10.86 -14.30
CA ALA A 157 -9.26 -10.09 -15.52
C ALA A 157 -8.38 -10.82 -16.56
N LEU A 158 -7.42 -11.61 -16.08
CA LEU A 158 -6.49 -12.40 -16.89
C LEU A 158 -6.95 -13.84 -17.12
N SER A 159 -8.11 -14.25 -16.59
CA SER A 159 -8.62 -15.62 -16.72
C SER A 159 -8.70 -16.15 -18.16
N PRO A 160 -9.04 -15.35 -19.20
CA PRO A 160 -9.04 -15.84 -20.58
C PRO A 160 -7.65 -16.27 -21.06
N VAL A 161 -6.60 -15.60 -20.57
CA VAL A 161 -5.20 -15.92 -20.88
C VAL A 161 -4.71 -17.07 -20.01
N LEU A 162 -5.04 -17.08 -18.72
CA LEU A 162 -4.54 -18.05 -17.74
C LEU A 162 -5.21 -19.43 -17.84
N LEU A 163 -6.49 -19.49 -18.19
CA LEU A 163 -7.31 -20.71 -18.12
C LEU A 163 -7.91 -21.10 -19.48
N GLY A 164 -7.67 -20.30 -20.53
CA GLY A 164 -8.29 -20.49 -21.85
C GLY A 164 -9.81 -20.26 -21.87
N ARG A 165 -10.39 -19.80 -20.76
CA ARG A 165 -11.83 -19.50 -20.60
C ARG A 165 -12.04 -18.38 -19.59
N GLU A 166 -13.14 -17.66 -19.71
CA GLU A 166 -13.54 -16.72 -18.67
C GLU A 166 -13.92 -17.46 -17.38
N GLY A 167 -13.46 -16.96 -16.24
CA GLY A 167 -13.81 -17.55 -14.95
C GLY A 167 -13.27 -16.76 -13.77
N LEU A 168 -13.93 -16.92 -12.62
CA LEU A 168 -13.41 -16.38 -11.36
C LEU A 168 -12.21 -17.22 -10.93
N SER A 169 -11.06 -16.58 -10.70
CA SER A 169 -9.89 -17.25 -10.15
C SER A 169 -9.47 -16.57 -8.85
N VAL A 170 -9.53 -17.32 -7.75
CA VAL A 170 -9.14 -16.84 -6.43
C VAL A 170 -7.66 -17.11 -6.24
N TRP A 171 -6.89 -16.05 -5.99
CA TRP A 171 -5.45 -16.14 -5.78
C TRP A 171 -5.08 -15.64 -4.40
N LEU A 172 -4.65 -16.58 -3.55
CA LEU A 172 -4.22 -16.33 -2.18
C LEU A 172 -2.71 -16.61 -2.09
N SER A 173 -1.93 -15.58 -1.76
CA SER A 173 -0.50 -15.73 -1.47
C SER A 173 -0.31 -15.86 0.04
N GLY A 174 -0.26 -17.09 0.54
CA GLY A 174 -0.23 -17.37 1.99
C GLY A 174 0.96 -16.72 2.73
N GLY A 175 2.15 -16.73 2.14
CA GLY A 175 3.37 -16.19 2.79
C GLY A 175 3.32 -14.68 3.00
N ALA A 176 3.20 -13.90 1.92
CA ALA A 176 3.13 -12.44 2.00
C ALA A 176 1.90 -11.95 2.80
N PHE A 177 0.80 -12.71 2.77
CA PHE A 177 -0.37 -12.43 3.58
C PHE A 177 -0.09 -12.58 5.08
N LEU A 178 0.54 -13.69 5.48
CA LEU A 178 0.87 -13.95 6.88
C LEU A 178 1.85 -12.91 7.42
N GLU A 179 2.92 -12.61 6.68
CA GLU A 179 3.88 -11.55 7.03
C GLU A 179 3.19 -10.19 7.19
N GLY A 180 2.31 -9.84 6.25
CA GLY A 180 1.53 -8.60 6.32
C GLY A 180 0.64 -8.53 7.56
N ILE A 181 -0.07 -9.61 7.89
CA ILE A 181 -0.90 -9.67 9.10
C ILE A 181 -0.03 -9.55 10.36
N LEU A 182 1.10 -10.24 10.43
CA LEU A 182 2.00 -10.19 11.58
C LEU A 182 2.55 -8.77 11.81
N LEU A 183 3.02 -8.11 10.75
CA LEU A 183 3.56 -6.75 10.84
C LEU A 183 2.49 -5.72 11.22
N THR A 184 1.30 -5.82 10.61
CA THR A 184 0.20 -4.90 10.93
C THR A 184 -0.38 -5.16 12.31
N GLY A 185 -0.45 -6.43 12.73
CA GLY A 185 -0.79 -6.81 14.10
C GLY A 185 0.22 -6.30 15.12
N ALA A 186 1.51 -6.40 14.84
CA ALA A 186 2.57 -5.85 15.69
C ALA A 186 2.44 -4.32 15.82
N ALA A 187 2.21 -3.61 14.70
CA ALA A 187 1.99 -2.16 14.72
C ALA A 187 0.76 -1.76 15.56
N TRP A 188 -0.35 -2.50 15.41
CA TRP A 188 -1.56 -2.30 16.21
C TRP A 188 -1.29 -2.52 17.71
N MET A 189 -0.60 -3.61 18.06
CA MET A 189 -0.25 -3.92 19.44
C MET A 189 0.65 -2.85 20.06
N SER A 190 1.60 -2.30 19.31
CA SER A 190 2.45 -1.20 19.77
C SER A 190 1.64 0.06 20.10
N VAL A 191 0.68 0.44 19.24
CA VAL A 191 -0.21 1.58 19.49
C VAL A 191 -1.05 1.34 20.75
N TRP A 192 -1.61 0.14 20.90
CA TRP A 192 -2.40 -0.23 22.07
C TRP A 192 -1.58 -0.24 23.36
N ALA A 193 -0.34 -0.76 23.31
CA ALA A 193 0.57 -0.78 24.45
C ALA A 193 0.94 0.64 24.90
N LEU A 194 1.19 1.56 23.96
CA LEU A 194 1.46 2.97 24.27
C LEU A 194 0.26 3.66 24.92
N GLU A 195 -0.97 3.40 24.44
CA GLU A 195 -2.19 3.92 25.08
C GLU A 195 -2.35 3.41 26.51
N LYS A 196 -2.04 2.12 26.76
CA LYS A 196 -2.13 1.51 28.09
C LYS A 196 -1.05 2.01 29.04
N ALA A 197 0.19 2.12 28.58
CA ALA A 197 1.28 2.67 29.37
C ALA A 197 0.97 4.10 29.83
N ARG A 198 0.44 4.94 28.93
CA ARG A 198 0.10 6.32 29.29
C ARG A 198 -1.04 6.42 30.30
N ARG A 199 -2.05 5.55 30.22
CA ARG A 199 -3.12 5.49 31.22
C ARG A 199 -2.59 5.08 32.58
N ALA A 200 -1.72 4.06 32.62
CA ALA A 200 -1.08 3.63 33.85
C ALA A 200 -0.27 4.76 34.50
N GLU A 201 0.51 5.53 33.73
CA GLU A 201 1.24 6.69 34.26
C GLU A 201 0.32 7.74 34.90
N ILE A 202 -0.83 8.03 34.27
CA ILE A 202 -1.80 9.00 34.80
C ILE A 202 -2.43 8.47 36.08
N GLU A 203 -2.83 7.20 36.11
CA GLU A 203 -3.41 6.55 37.30
C GLU A 203 -2.39 6.51 38.46
N LEU A 204 -1.11 6.21 38.19
CA LEU A 204 -0.07 6.27 39.23
C LEU A 204 0.15 7.69 39.77
N ALA A 205 0.08 8.70 38.91
CA ALA A 205 0.23 10.09 39.32
C ALA A 205 -0.96 10.63 40.13
N GLU A 206 -2.12 9.98 40.07
CA GLU A 206 -3.28 10.31 40.92
C GLU A 206 -3.22 9.65 42.30
N ILE A 207 -2.43 8.58 42.45
CA ILE A 207 -2.30 7.80 43.70
C ILE A 207 -1.19 8.36 44.61
N VAL A 208 -0.18 9.06 44.05
CA VAL A 208 0.95 9.68 44.77
C VAL A 208 0.68 11.16 45.04
#